data_AF-A0A971B084-F1
#
_entry.id   AF-A0A971B084-F1
#
_cell.length_a   1.000
_cell.length_b   1.000
_cell.length_c   1.000
_cell.angle_alpha   90.00
_cell.angle_beta   90.00
_cell.angle_gamma   90.00
#
_symmetry.space_group_name_H-M   'P 1'
#
loop_
_entity.id
_entity.type
_entity.pdbx_description
1 polymer ?
#
loop_
_entity_poly.entity_id
_entity_poly.type
_entity_poly.pdbx_seq_one_letter_code
_entity_poly.pdbx_strand_id
1 'polypeptide(L)'
;MVDLLQSARRVSARAVNSVMTATYWEIGRRIVELEREGKGRADYGELLIKQLAIDLTRRFGRGFSWRNLYLMQGFFRAYPDILQTPSAISETASGLSPKEILQTLSAKFHPLENKHLVAIQTQKQLARKHTL
;
A
#
# COMPACT_ATOMS: atom_id res chain seq x y z
N MET A 1 1.84 -6.33 23.99
CA MET A 1 2.28 -5.03 23.43
C MET A 1 3.34 -5.20 22.34
N VAL A 2 4.44 -5.93 22.59
CA VAL A 2 5.50 -6.15 21.59
C VAL A 2 4.97 -6.86 20.34
N ASP A 3 4.15 -7.91 20.49
CA ASP A 3 3.57 -8.64 19.35
C ASP A 3 2.64 -7.79 18.49
N LEU A 4 1.91 -6.86 19.11
CA LEU A 4 1.06 -5.91 18.41
C LEU A 4 1.89 -4.98 17.51
N LEU A 5 3.00 -4.45 18.04
CA LEU A 5 3.89 -3.57 17.28
C LEU A 5 4.61 -4.33 16.15
N GLN A 6 5.06 -5.57 16.42
CA GLN A 6 5.67 -6.41 15.39
C GLN A 6 4.68 -6.77 14.28
N SER A 7 3.44 -7.13 14.63
CA SER A 7 2.38 -7.43 13.68
C SER A 7 2.07 -6.21 12.80
N ALA A 8 1.90 -5.02 13.40
CA ALA A 8 1.67 -3.78 12.67
C ALA A 8 2.80 -3.50 11.66
N ARG A 9 4.07 -3.59 12.09
CA ARG A 9 5.23 -3.41 11.19
C ARG A 9 5.25 -4.41 10.04
N ARG A 10 4.96 -5.69 10.29
CA ARG A 10 4.91 -6.73 9.25
C ARG A 10 3.81 -6.46 8.24
N VAL A 11 2.63 -6.05 8.69
CA VAL A 11 1.51 -5.70 7.80
C VAL A 11 1.87 -4.48 6.94
N SER A 12 2.40 -3.41 7.53
CA SER A 12 2.84 -2.22 6.78
C SER A 12 3.91 -2.55 5.75
N ALA A 13 4.94 -3.33 6.14
CA ALA A 13 6.00 -3.73 5.23
C ALA A 13 5.47 -4.56 4.04
N ARG A 14 4.52 -5.48 4.28
CA ARG A 14 3.90 -6.26 3.20
C ARG A 14 3.11 -5.37 2.24
N ALA A 15 2.29 -4.46 2.76
CA ALA A 15 1.52 -3.54 1.92
C ALA A 15 2.43 -2.68 1.03
N VAL A 16 3.50 -2.11 1.61
CA VAL A 16 4.50 -1.33 0.86
C VAL A 16 5.18 -2.21 -0.19
N ASN A 17 5.61 -3.41 0.16
CA ASN A 17 6.27 -4.31 -0.79
C ASN A 17 5.36 -4.69 -1.96
N SER A 18 4.08 -4.94 -1.73
CA SER A 18 3.11 -5.24 -2.80
C SER A 18 2.96 -4.06 -3.76
N VAL A 19 2.74 -2.85 -3.25
CA VAL A 19 2.60 -1.64 -4.07
C VAL A 19 3.88 -1.34 -4.85
N MET A 20 5.04 -1.46 -4.20
CA MET A 20 6.33 -1.24 -4.86
C MET A 20 6.61 -2.27 -5.96
N THR A 21 6.27 -3.54 -5.72
CA THR A 21 6.45 -4.60 -6.73
C THR A 21 5.57 -4.35 -7.95
N ALA A 22 4.30 -3.98 -7.75
CA ALA A 22 3.41 -3.59 -8.84
C ALA A 22 3.96 -2.37 -9.61
N THR A 23 4.41 -1.34 -8.89
CA THR A 23 4.99 -0.13 -9.49
C THR A 23 6.21 -0.45 -10.36
N TYR A 24 7.12 -1.31 -9.88
CA TYR A 24 8.30 -1.73 -10.63
C TYR A 24 7.93 -2.50 -11.90
N TRP A 25 6.87 -3.31 -11.83
CA TRP A 25 6.35 -4.00 -12.99
C TRP A 25 5.76 -3.04 -14.03
N GLU A 26 4.97 -2.05 -13.60
CA GLU A 26 4.42 -0.99 -14.44
C GLU A 26 5.51 -0.18 -15.15
N ILE A 27 6.57 0.20 -14.41
CA ILE A 27 7.73 0.90 -14.98
C ILE A 27 8.39 0.04 -16.07
N GLY A 28 8.57 -1.25 -15.79
CA GLY A 28 9.09 -2.22 -16.75
C GLY A 28 8.28 -2.28 -18.04
N ARG A 29 6.93 -2.35 -17.94
CA ARG A 29 6.04 -2.29 -19.10
C ARG A 29 6.26 -1.01 -19.90
N ARG A 30 6.26 0.13 -19.22
CA ARG A 30 6.37 1.43 -19.88
C ARG A 30 7.68 1.60 -20.63
N ILE A 31 8.78 1.10 -20.08
CA ILE A 31 10.08 1.07 -20.77
C ILE A 31 9.98 0.24 -22.05
N VAL A 32 9.39 -0.96 -21.97
CA VAL A 32 9.24 -1.83 -23.16
C VAL A 32 8.32 -1.22 -24.22
N GLU A 33 7.24 -0.55 -23.83
CA GLU A 33 6.36 0.18 -24.76
C GLU A 33 7.12 1.28 -25.51
N LEU A 34 7.86 2.12 -24.78
CA LEU A 34 8.64 3.22 -25.36
C LEU A 34 9.75 2.71 -26.29
N GLU A 35 10.41 1.60 -25.97
CA GLU A 35 11.37 0.96 -26.86
C GLU A 35 10.74 0.44 -28.15
N ARG A 36 9.51 -0.09 -28.09
CA ARG A 36 8.78 -0.57 -29.27
C ARG A 36 8.36 0.57 -30.18
N GLU A 37 7.99 1.71 -29.61
CA GLU A 37 7.69 2.95 -30.37
C GLU A 37 8.95 3.50 -31.06
N GLY A 38 10.12 3.39 -30.43
CA GLY A 38 11.42 3.82 -30.95
C GLY A 38 12.09 2.91 -31.99
N LYS A 39 11.34 1.94 -32.56
CA LYS A 39 11.71 1.03 -33.67
C LYS A 39 13.21 0.79 -33.90
N GLY A 40 13.75 -0.16 -33.12
CA GLY A 40 14.76 -1.11 -33.61
C GLY A 40 16.23 -0.74 -33.47
N ARG A 41 16.56 0.43 -32.89
CA ARG A 41 17.96 0.74 -32.54
C ARG A 41 18.23 0.26 -31.12
N ALA A 42 19.11 -0.74 -30.98
CA ALA A 42 19.57 -1.20 -29.66
C ALA A 42 20.10 -0.02 -28.80
N ASP A 43 20.74 0.96 -29.46
CA ASP A 43 21.27 2.18 -28.84
C ASP A 43 20.17 3.09 -28.26
N TYR A 44 18.95 3.06 -28.82
CA TYR A 44 17.84 3.90 -28.34
C TYR A 44 17.33 3.46 -26.97
N GLY A 45 17.18 2.15 -26.76
CA GLY A 45 16.75 1.60 -25.47
C GLY A 45 17.77 1.88 -24.37
N GLU A 46 19.06 1.77 -24.68
CA GLU A 46 20.12 2.08 -23.72
C GLU A 46 20.16 3.57 -23.34
N LEU A 47 20.04 4.48 -24.32
CA LEU A 47 20.00 5.91 -24.06
C LEU A 47 18.75 6.30 -23.25
N LEU A 48 17.60 5.72 -23.59
CA LEU A 48 16.34 5.94 -22.88
C LEU A 48 16.45 5.57 -21.39
N ILE A 49 16.96 4.37 -21.10
CA ILE A 49 17.12 3.89 -19.71
C ILE A 49 18.12 4.75 -18.95
N LYS A 50 19.22 5.17 -19.58
CA LYS A 50 20.21 6.06 -18.96
C LYS A 50 19.62 7.42 -18.60
N GLN A 51 18.87 8.05 -19.51
CA GLN A 51 18.20 9.33 -19.25
C GLN A 51 17.15 9.19 -18.15
N LEU A 52 16.32 8.15 -18.21
CA LEU A 52 15.28 7.89 -17.22
C LEU A 52 15.89 7.65 -15.83
N ALA A 53 17.01 6.92 -15.74
CA ALA A 53 17.71 6.70 -14.49
C ALA A 53 18.21 7.99 -13.86
N ILE A 54 18.78 8.90 -14.66
CA ILE A 54 19.25 10.20 -14.18
C ILE A 54 18.08 11.00 -13.62
N ASP A 55 16.97 11.09 -14.34
CA ASP A 55 15.81 11.88 -13.93
C ASP A 55 15.11 11.31 -12.70
N LEU A 56 14.89 10.00 -12.66
CA LEU A 56 14.25 9.35 -11.52
C LEU A 56 15.16 9.37 -10.28
N THR A 57 16.46 9.15 -10.44
CA THR A 57 17.40 9.26 -9.32
C THR A 57 17.46 10.69 -8.79
N ARG A 58 17.39 11.70 -9.67
CA ARG A 58 17.34 13.11 -9.26
C ARG A 58 16.08 13.45 -8.47
N ARG A 59 14.93 12.91 -8.86
CA ARG A 59 13.62 13.22 -8.24
C ARG A 59 13.33 12.39 -6.99
N PHE A 60 13.67 11.11 -7.00
CA PHE A 60 13.27 10.15 -5.97
C PHE A 60 14.45 9.53 -5.20
N GLY A 61 15.68 9.79 -5.62
CA GLY A 61 16.88 9.33 -4.94
C GLY A 61 17.23 7.87 -5.24
N ARG A 62 17.72 7.17 -4.21
CA ARG A 62 18.22 5.80 -4.34
C ARG A 62 17.10 4.83 -4.76
N GLY A 63 17.45 3.85 -5.61
CA GLY A 63 16.52 2.82 -6.09
C GLY A 63 16.18 2.92 -7.58
N PHE A 64 16.51 4.02 -8.25
CA PHE A 64 16.22 4.25 -9.67
C PHE A 64 17.48 4.32 -10.54
N SER A 65 18.52 3.54 -10.19
CA SER A 65 19.70 3.41 -11.04
C SER A 65 19.35 2.75 -12.38
N TRP A 66 20.16 2.98 -13.41
CA TRP A 66 20.00 2.36 -14.73
C TRP A 66 19.90 0.84 -14.63
N ARG A 67 20.70 0.21 -13.75
CA ARG A 67 20.65 -1.24 -13.49
C ARG A 67 19.30 -1.68 -12.94
N ASN A 68 18.73 -0.93 -12.00
CA ASN A 68 17.40 -1.23 -11.47
C ASN A 68 16.32 -1.08 -12.54
N LEU A 69 16.42 -0.11 -13.44
CA LEU A 69 15.48 0.02 -14.55
C LEU A 69 15.56 -1.15 -15.54
N TYR A 70 16.76 -1.66 -15.83
CA TYR A 70 16.90 -2.91 -16.60
C TYR A 70 16.28 -4.11 -15.89
N LEU A 71 16.41 -4.20 -14.56
CA LEU A 71 15.75 -5.25 -13.79
C LEU A 71 14.22 -5.13 -13.86
N MET A 72 13.67 -3.91 -13.77
CA MET A 72 12.23 -3.66 -13.93
C MET A 72 11.74 -4.04 -15.32
N GLN A 73 12.48 -3.66 -16.36
CA GLN A 73 12.20 -4.05 -17.74
C GLN A 73 12.23 -5.58 -17.92
N GLY A 74 13.26 -6.24 -17.40
CA GLY A 74 13.37 -7.71 -17.43
C GLY A 74 12.24 -8.37 -16.64
N PHE A 75 11.82 -7.79 -15.52
CA PHE A 75 10.71 -8.28 -14.71
C PHE A 75 9.40 -8.28 -15.51
N PHE A 76 9.10 -7.19 -16.22
CA PHE A 76 7.93 -7.16 -17.11
C PHE A 76 8.04 -8.21 -18.24
N ARG A 77 9.20 -8.31 -18.90
CA ARG A 77 9.41 -9.27 -20.00
C ARG A 77 9.27 -10.72 -19.55
N ALA A 78 9.70 -11.05 -18.33
CA ALA A 78 9.59 -12.40 -17.77
C ALA A 78 8.17 -12.74 -17.32
N TYR A 79 7.38 -11.75 -16.88
CA TYR A 79 6.04 -11.96 -16.34
C TYR A 79 5.02 -10.95 -16.90
N PRO A 80 4.69 -10.99 -18.20
CA PRO A 80 3.82 -10.00 -18.86
C PRO A 80 2.35 -10.05 -18.41
N ASP A 81 1.91 -11.15 -17.79
CA ASP A 81 0.51 -11.36 -17.38
C ASP A 81 0.30 -11.33 -15.86
N ILE A 82 1.32 -10.96 -15.08
CA ILE A 82 1.29 -11.09 -13.61
C ILE A 82 0.18 -10.28 -12.92
N LEU A 83 -0.24 -9.15 -13.52
CA LEU A 83 -1.34 -8.33 -13.01
C LEU A 83 -2.71 -8.68 -13.61
N GLN A 84 -2.81 -9.66 -14.52
CA GLN A 84 -4.11 -10.05 -15.11
C GLN A 84 -5.01 -10.81 -14.14
N THR A 85 -4.50 -11.26 -12.99
CA THR A 85 -5.33 -11.93 -11.98
C THR A 85 -6.10 -10.89 -11.15
N PRO A 86 -7.45 -10.92 -11.10
CA PRO A 86 -8.25 -9.92 -10.39
C PRO A 86 -7.88 -9.71 -8.92
N SER A 87 -7.28 -10.69 -8.24
CA SER A 87 -6.75 -10.50 -6.88
C SER A 87 -5.62 -9.48 -6.80
N ALA A 88 -4.73 -9.41 -7.79
CA ALA A 88 -3.60 -8.48 -7.80
C ALA A 88 -4.06 -7.02 -8.01
N ILE A 89 -5.04 -6.82 -8.89
CA ILE A 89 -5.65 -5.49 -9.12
C ILE A 89 -6.62 -5.15 -7.98
N SER A 90 -7.35 -6.12 -7.43
CA SER A 90 -8.23 -5.88 -6.29
C SER A 90 -7.45 -5.44 -5.06
N GLU A 91 -6.25 -5.94 -4.79
CA GLU A 91 -5.46 -5.46 -3.65
C GLU A 91 -4.82 -4.08 -3.91
N THR A 92 -4.58 -3.71 -5.17
CA THR A 92 -3.86 -2.48 -5.54
C THR A 92 -4.78 -1.30 -5.88
N ALA A 93 -5.96 -1.57 -6.46
CA ALA A 93 -7.00 -0.57 -6.75
C ALA A 93 -8.08 -0.51 -5.66
N SER A 94 -8.23 -1.53 -4.81
CA SER A 94 -9.03 -1.40 -3.58
C SER A 94 -8.22 -0.70 -2.49
N GLY A 95 -7.95 0.57 -2.73
CA GLY A 95 -7.91 1.55 -1.66
C GLY A 95 -9.23 1.66 -0.88
N LEU A 96 -10.22 0.77 -1.07
CA LEU A 96 -11.35 0.39 -0.20
C LEU A 96 -12.17 -0.72 -0.90
N SER A 97 -12.02 -1.99 -0.49
CA SER A 97 -13.00 -3.06 -0.80
C SER A 97 -13.76 -3.39 0.49
N PRO A 98 -15.10 -3.27 0.54
CA PRO A 98 -15.90 -3.27 1.76
C PRO A 98 -15.91 -4.54 2.64
N LYS A 99 -15.16 -5.60 2.32
CA LYS A 99 -15.45 -6.92 2.92
C LYS A 99 -14.81 -7.21 4.27
N GLU A 100 -13.94 -6.34 4.76
CA GLU A 100 -13.57 -6.32 6.17
C GLU A 100 -13.45 -4.87 6.58
N ILE A 101 -14.54 -4.28 7.10
CA ILE A 101 -14.47 -3.02 7.82
C ILE A 101 -13.32 -3.19 8.82
N LEU A 102 -12.24 -2.45 8.57
CA LEU A 102 -11.17 -2.24 9.53
C LEU A 102 -11.86 -1.81 10.81
N GLN A 103 -12.00 -2.72 11.78
CA GLN A 103 -12.26 -2.29 13.14
C GLN A 103 -11.08 -1.40 13.49
N THR A 104 -11.33 -0.09 13.48
CA THR A 104 -10.47 0.91 14.09
C THR A 104 -10.12 0.41 15.49
N LEU A 105 -8.94 0.75 16.02
CA LEU A 105 -8.56 0.30 17.37
C LEU A 105 -9.66 0.64 18.40
N SER A 106 -10.38 1.75 18.20
CA SER A 106 -11.61 2.11 18.92
C SER A 106 -12.68 1.00 18.97
N ALA A 107 -12.88 0.27 17.87
CA ALA A 107 -13.86 -0.81 17.76
C ALA A 107 -13.40 -2.16 18.37
N LYS A 108 -12.11 -2.33 18.69
CA LYS A 108 -11.57 -3.50 19.45
C LYS A 108 -11.30 -3.20 20.92
N PHE A 109 -11.31 -1.93 21.33
CA PHE A 109 -11.36 -1.57 22.73
C PHE A 109 -12.75 -1.93 23.27
N HIS A 110 -12.88 -3.13 23.83
CA HIS A 110 -13.93 -3.36 24.82
C HIS A 110 -13.69 -2.31 25.92
N PRO A 111 -14.61 -1.37 26.17
CA PRO A 111 -14.53 -0.62 27.41
C PRO A 111 -14.58 -1.68 28.50
N LEU A 112 -13.58 -1.71 29.37
CA LEU A 112 -13.78 -2.31 30.69
C LEU A 112 -15.02 -1.62 31.22
N GLU A 113 -16.10 -2.40 31.25
CA GLU A 113 -17.43 -2.00 31.63
C GLU A 113 -17.30 -1.43 33.05
N ASN A 114 -17.19 -0.11 33.15
CA ASN A 114 -17.12 0.61 34.40
C ASN A 114 -18.50 0.54 35.04
N LYS A 115 -18.81 -0.62 35.65
CA LYS A 115 -20.01 -0.87 36.47
C LYS A 115 -20.19 0.19 37.56
N HIS A 116 -19.12 0.91 37.92
CA HIS A 116 -19.14 2.01 38.88
C HIS A 116 -19.69 3.34 38.34
N LEU A 117 -19.63 3.63 37.03
CA LEU A 117 -20.06 4.94 36.51
C LEU A 117 -21.57 4.99 36.23
N VAL A 118 -22.20 3.86 35.90
CA VAL A 118 -23.65 3.79 35.66
C VAL A 118 -24.43 3.97 36.96
N ALA A 119 -23.95 3.43 38.08
CA ALA A 119 -24.62 3.54 39.38
C ALA A 119 -24.78 5.00 39.86
N ILE A 120 -23.78 5.85 39.56
CA ILE A 120 -23.78 7.26 39.97
C ILE A 120 -24.80 8.08 39.14
N GLN A 121 -25.05 7.71 37.88
CA GLN A 121 -26.03 8.37 37.03
C GLN A 121 -27.47 7.97 37.37
N THR A 122 -27.71 6.72 37.79
CA THR A 122 -29.06 6.25 38.15
C THR A 122 -29.54 6.86 39.48
N GLN A 123 -28.66 7.07 40.46
CA GLN A 123 -29.02 7.70 41.74
C GLN A 123 -29.34 9.20 41.60
N LYS A 124 -28.68 9.92 40.68
CA LYS A 124 -28.94 11.35 40.44
C LYS A 124 -30.28 11.62 39.75
N GLN A 125 -30.84 10.62 39.05
CA GLN A 125 -32.15 10.67 38.39
C GLN A 125 -33.31 10.36 39.35
N LEU A 126 -33.09 9.51 40.37
CA LEU A 126 -34.13 9.20 41.37
C LEU A 126 -34.35 10.33 42.39
N ALA A 127 -33.34 11.15 42.68
CA ALA A 127 -33.48 12.31 43.56
C ALA A 127 -34.21 13.51 42.93
N ARG A 128 -34.48 13.50 41.61
CA ARG A 128 -35.20 14.58 40.91
C ARG A 128 -36.69 14.33 40.70
N LYS A 129 -37.21 13.17 41.10
CA LYS A 129 -38.65 12.85 41.02
C LYS A 129 -39.40 12.99 42.35
N HIS A 130 -38.76 13.43 43.42
CA HIS A 130 -39.38 13.57 44.75
C HIS A 130 -39.34 15.01 45.32
N THR A 131 -39.46 16.00 44.43
CA THR A 131 -39.76 17.39 44.81
C THR A 131 -40.66 18.01 43.76
N LEU A 132 -41.87 17.46 43.65
CA LEU A 132 -43.12 18.12 43.32
C LEU A 132 -44.24 17.33 44.01
#